data_AF-A0A350PCA8-F1
#
_entry.id   AF-A0A350PCA8-F1
#
_cell.length_a   1.000
_cell.length_b   1.000
_cell.length_c   1.000
_cell.angle_alpha   90.00
_cell.angle_beta   90.00
_cell.angle_gamma   90.00
#
_symmetry.space_group_name_H-M   'P 1'
#
loop_
_entity.id
_entity.type
_entity.pdbx_description
1 polymer ?
#
loop_
_entity_poly.entity_id
_entity_poly.type
_entity_poly.pdbx_seq_one_letter_code
_entity_poly.pdbx_strand_id
1 'polypeptide(L)'
;KANPSSPDQLALIVNRRGVQALWITTPQTIAQDILQAPRVAFKDASIFDLDWHPTEQKLLFTADRSSAMNVYELNLSNGDILQKTNSIFNAFEASYSPDATSIAYVVQQNQEQKVAILHQDDFYNNRVPRDDLLTGNTLEEKLTRSLLGSEIETDSWNIEKYGNDLSWLKPRAVIPVLRENSGATQVGVNLQSIDALSSQSYSAEISGIQNRLWYDLSYTNKTFWPGFKIRSYSDPSFGVLDFGSNNRYSVMEQERGFDLSIPMNFTFNGTTRGKSLYVSPRITAEQFRYFDLSPKPISDFETQFKAGGFSQFTWNLLTQRRDIQPSSGISIFAFLDKALNDQDVLITFSDGNQALLEIRDRWAAYYGLIGYIAPLRKYNQSLRYDFQVLNQSSS
;
A
#
# COMPACT_ATOMS: atom_id res chain seq x y z
N LYS A 1 -22.84 -10.46 -24.61
CA LYS A 1 -22.33 -11.25 -25.76
C LYS A 1 -23.52 -11.80 -26.54
N ALA A 2 -23.59 -11.56 -27.85
CA ALA A 2 -24.68 -12.05 -28.69
C ALA A 2 -24.51 -13.53 -29.02
N ASN A 3 -25.60 -14.27 -29.09
CA ASN A 3 -25.61 -15.68 -29.46
C ASN A 3 -25.37 -15.80 -30.98
N PRO A 4 -24.34 -16.54 -31.44
CA PRO A 4 -24.03 -16.69 -32.86
C PRO A 4 -25.16 -17.36 -33.66
N SER A 5 -25.93 -18.27 -33.06
CA SER A 5 -27.05 -18.95 -33.73
C SER A 5 -28.36 -18.18 -33.66
N SER A 6 -28.45 -17.16 -32.80
CA SER A 6 -29.62 -16.30 -32.64
C SER A 6 -29.18 -14.89 -32.19
N PRO A 7 -28.81 -14.00 -33.13
CA PRO A 7 -28.16 -12.72 -32.80
C PRO A 7 -28.98 -11.80 -31.89
N ASP A 8 -30.31 -11.94 -31.89
CA ASP A 8 -31.21 -11.20 -31.00
C ASP A 8 -31.19 -11.71 -29.55
N GLN A 9 -30.59 -12.86 -29.27
CA GLN A 9 -30.39 -13.37 -27.92
C GLN A 9 -29.01 -12.96 -27.40
N LEU A 10 -28.97 -12.36 -26.21
CA LEU A 10 -27.77 -11.89 -25.54
C LEU A 10 -27.58 -12.59 -24.20
N ALA A 11 -26.33 -12.87 -23.85
CA ALA A 11 -25.92 -13.19 -22.49
C ALA A 11 -25.17 -12.01 -21.88
N LEU A 12 -25.52 -11.65 -20.64
CA LEU A 12 -24.93 -10.53 -19.90
C LEU A 12 -24.45 -11.00 -18.54
N ILE A 13 -23.31 -10.45 -18.10
CA ILE A 13 -22.90 -10.47 -16.70
C ILE A 13 -23.19 -9.09 -16.13
N VAL A 14 -23.97 -9.04 -15.06
CA VAL A 14 -24.29 -7.79 -14.37
C VAL A 14 -23.93 -7.95 -12.90
N ASN A 15 -23.26 -6.95 -12.33
CA ASN A 15 -23.12 -6.83 -10.89
C ASN A 15 -24.23 -5.90 -10.38
N ARG A 16 -25.22 -6.48 -9.70
CA ARG A 16 -26.30 -5.73 -9.07
C ARG A 16 -26.19 -5.87 -7.57
N ARG A 17 -25.91 -4.75 -6.90
CA ARG A 17 -25.84 -4.67 -5.43
C ARG A 17 -24.93 -5.74 -4.83
N GLY A 18 -23.78 -6.00 -5.47
CA GLY A 18 -22.77 -6.97 -5.03
C GLY A 18 -23.05 -8.43 -5.41
N VAL A 19 -24.13 -8.71 -6.14
CA VAL A 19 -24.38 -10.02 -6.77
C VAL A 19 -23.96 -9.93 -8.22
N GLN A 20 -22.87 -10.61 -8.58
CA GLN A 20 -22.45 -10.77 -9.96
C GLN A 20 -23.07 -12.03 -10.54
N ALA A 21 -23.93 -11.86 -11.53
CA ALA A 21 -24.75 -12.95 -12.05
C ALA A 21 -24.95 -12.84 -13.57
N LEU A 22 -25.53 -13.88 -14.15
CA LEU A 22 -25.70 -14.08 -15.58
C LEU A 22 -27.19 -13.96 -15.94
N TRP A 23 -27.50 -13.15 -16.94
CA TRP A 23 -28.84 -13.01 -17.54
C TRP A 23 -28.82 -13.39 -19.02
N ILE A 24 -29.93 -13.95 -19.50
CA ILE A 24 -30.23 -14.10 -20.93
C ILE A 24 -31.35 -13.14 -21.26
N THR A 25 -31.18 -12.33 -22.31
CA THR A 25 -32.08 -11.21 -22.66
C THR A 25 -32.06 -10.98 -24.16
N THR A 26 -32.91 -10.07 -24.67
CA THR A 26 -32.75 -9.49 -26.02
C THR A 26 -32.35 -8.01 -25.92
N PRO A 27 -31.84 -7.36 -26.99
CA PRO A 27 -31.54 -5.93 -26.98
C PRO A 27 -32.71 -5.04 -26.53
N GLN A 28 -33.95 -5.46 -26.79
CA GLN A 28 -35.15 -4.70 -26.50
C GLN A 28 -35.60 -4.85 -25.04
N THR A 29 -35.29 -5.97 -24.39
CA THR A 29 -35.76 -6.29 -23.02
C THR A 29 -34.70 -6.12 -21.94
N ILE A 30 -33.45 -5.75 -22.27
CA ILE A 30 -32.33 -5.65 -21.31
C ILE A 30 -32.72 -4.94 -20.02
N ALA A 31 -33.32 -3.74 -20.13
CA ALA A 31 -33.65 -2.91 -18.97
C ALA A 31 -34.67 -3.58 -18.02
N GLN A 32 -35.53 -4.46 -18.55
CA GLN A 32 -36.53 -5.19 -17.77
C GLN A 32 -35.95 -6.50 -17.21
N ASP A 33 -35.21 -7.24 -18.03
CA ASP A 33 -34.71 -8.58 -17.67
C ASP A 33 -33.66 -8.52 -16.56
N ILE A 34 -32.80 -7.50 -16.53
CA ILE A 34 -31.80 -7.32 -15.44
C ILE A 34 -32.43 -7.01 -14.07
N LEU A 35 -33.70 -6.59 -14.05
CA LEU A 35 -34.44 -6.37 -12.81
C LEU A 35 -35.02 -7.66 -12.24
N GLN A 36 -35.21 -8.67 -13.09
CA GLN A 36 -35.69 -10.01 -12.73
C GLN A 36 -34.56 -10.90 -12.21
N ALA A 37 -34.93 -12.07 -11.68
CA ALA A 37 -33.98 -13.06 -11.20
C ALA A 37 -33.01 -13.49 -12.34
N PRO A 38 -31.68 -13.49 -12.11
CA PRO A 38 -30.71 -13.99 -13.07
C PRO A 38 -30.93 -15.46 -13.42
N ARG A 39 -30.40 -15.84 -14.59
CA ARG A 39 -30.33 -17.24 -15.01
C ARG A 39 -29.36 -18.03 -14.13
N VAL A 40 -28.22 -17.45 -13.75
CA VAL A 40 -27.24 -18.06 -12.84
C VAL A 40 -26.69 -17.02 -11.89
N ALA A 41 -26.73 -17.31 -10.59
CA ALA A 41 -26.02 -16.59 -9.54
C ALA A 41 -25.47 -17.62 -8.56
N PHE A 42 -24.24 -17.45 -8.09
CA PHE A 42 -23.64 -18.31 -7.07
C PHE A 42 -23.77 -17.68 -5.68
N LYS A 43 -23.78 -18.52 -4.63
CA LYS A 43 -23.80 -18.03 -3.24
C LYS A 43 -22.50 -17.31 -2.86
N ASP A 44 -21.37 -17.94 -3.21
CA ASP A 44 -20.01 -17.56 -2.78
C ASP A 44 -19.03 -17.49 -3.97
N ALA A 45 -19.54 -17.16 -5.16
CA ALA A 45 -18.70 -16.99 -6.36
C ALA A 45 -19.23 -15.87 -7.27
N SER A 46 -18.31 -15.31 -8.02
CA SER A 46 -18.51 -14.37 -9.12
C SER A 46 -18.41 -15.08 -10.46
N ILE A 47 -19.13 -14.55 -11.45
CA ILE A 47 -19.16 -15.05 -12.83
C ILE A 47 -18.40 -14.06 -13.73
N PHE A 48 -17.54 -14.60 -14.60
CA PHE A 48 -16.72 -13.86 -15.57
C PHE A 48 -16.79 -14.52 -16.95
N ASP A 49 -16.23 -13.85 -17.95
CA ASP A 49 -15.91 -14.33 -19.32
C ASP A 49 -16.97 -15.22 -19.97
N LEU A 50 -17.86 -14.64 -20.76
CA LEU A 50 -18.88 -15.42 -21.47
C LEU A 50 -18.38 -15.89 -22.83
N ASP A 51 -18.71 -17.13 -23.22
CA ASP A 51 -18.64 -17.57 -24.61
C ASP A 51 -19.84 -18.44 -24.99
N TRP A 52 -20.41 -18.17 -26.16
CA TRP A 52 -21.53 -18.96 -26.65
C TRP A 52 -21.02 -20.19 -27.36
N HIS A 53 -21.71 -21.31 -27.15
CA HIS A 53 -21.54 -22.46 -28.01
C HIS A 53 -21.93 -22.08 -29.46
N PRO A 54 -21.18 -22.52 -30.48
CA PRO A 54 -21.39 -22.08 -31.86
C PRO A 54 -22.77 -22.41 -32.43
N THR A 55 -23.35 -23.56 -32.04
CA THR A 55 -24.63 -24.06 -32.59
C THR A 55 -25.71 -24.38 -31.54
N GLU A 56 -25.33 -24.95 -30.39
CA GLU A 56 -26.27 -25.35 -29.33
C GLU A 56 -26.60 -24.22 -28.33
N GLN A 57 -27.70 -24.35 -27.60
CA GLN A 57 -28.08 -23.42 -26.51
C GLN A 57 -27.26 -23.66 -25.24
N LYS A 58 -25.94 -23.49 -25.34
CA LYS A 58 -24.97 -23.62 -24.25
C LYS A 58 -24.09 -22.39 -24.17
N LEU A 59 -23.57 -22.12 -22.97
CA LEU A 59 -22.75 -20.96 -22.70
C LEU A 59 -21.60 -21.33 -21.75
N LEU A 60 -20.37 -21.04 -22.13
CA LEU A 60 -19.23 -21.06 -21.22
C LEU A 60 -19.23 -19.80 -20.37
N PHE A 61 -18.80 -19.96 -19.12
CA PHE A 61 -18.46 -18.88 -18.23
C PHE A 61 -17.36 -19.31 -17.26
N THR A 62 -16.58 -18.35 -16.78
CA THR A 62 -15.61 -18.57 -15.71
C THR A 62 -16.27 -18.28 -14.36
N ALA A 63 -15.98 -19.08 -13.32
CA ALA A 63 -16.34 -18.73 -11.95
C ALA A 63 -15.24 -19.07 -10.94
N ASP A 64 -15.15 -18.27 -9.87
CA ASP A 64 -14.18 -18.42 -8.78
C ASP A 64 -14.74 -19.23 -7.59
N ARG A 65 -15.61 -20.21 -7.87
CA ARG A 65 -16.28 -21.06 -6.86
C ARG A 65 -15.33 -21.98 -6.08
N SER A 66 -14.13 -22.23 -6.59
CA SER A 66 -13.14 -23.14 -6.03
C SER A 66 -11.87 -22.40 -5.64
N SER A 67 -10.88 -23.09 -5.06
CA SER A 67 -9.58 -22.50 -4.70
C SER A 67 -8.85 -21.84 -5.88
N ALA A 68 -9.19 -22.23 -7.11
CA ALA A 68 -8.79 -21.58 -8.35
C ALA A 68 -10.04 -21.30 -9.21
N MET A 69 -9.95 -20.30 -10.09
CA MET A 69 -10.97 -20.06 -11.13
C MET A 69 -11.04 -21.25 -12.08
N ASN A 70 -12.25 -21.63 -12.47
CA ASN A 70 -12.49 -22.68 -13.45
C ASN A 70 -13.52 -22.24 -14.48
N VAL A 71 -13.52 -22.95 -15.60
CA VAL A 71 -14.47 -22.81 -16.70
C VAL A 71 -15.64 -23.75 -16.46
N TYR A 72 -16.84 -23.23 -16.66
CA TYR A 72 -18.12 -23.90 -16.52
C TYR A 72 -18.94 -23.75 -17.79
N GLU A 73 -19.85 -24.68 -18.04
CA GLU A 73 -20.81 -24.66 -19.14
C GLU A 73 -22.22 -24.68 -18.57
N LEU A 74 -23.04 -23.70 -18.95
CA LEU A 74 -24.46 -23.64 -18.70
C LEU A 74 -25.21 -24.20 -19.90
N ASN A 75 -26.07 -25.19 -19.68
CA ASN A 75 -27.07 -25.61 -20.64
C ASN A 75 -28.37 -24.83 -20.41
N LEU A 76 -28.79 -24.03 -21.39
CA LEU A 76 -29.96 -23.16 -21.23
C LEU A 76 -31.29 -23.92 -21.26
N SER A 77 -31.35 -25.10 -21.87
CA SER A 77 -32.60 -25.87 -21.98
C SER A 77 -33.07 -26.44 -20.64
N ASN A 78 -32.16 -26.95 -19.83
CA ASN A 78 -32.46 -27.61 -18.55
C ASN A 78 -31.91 -26.85 -17.33
N GLY A 79 -31.08 -25.83 -17.53
CA GLY A 79 -30.46 -25.03 -16.48
C GLY A 79 -29.28 -25.71 -15.79
N ASP A 80 -28.76 -26.81 -16.35
CA ASP A 80 -27.65 -27.55 -15.77
C ASP A 80 -26.33 -26.82 -15.99
N ILE A 81 -25.47 -26.89 -14.97
CA ILE A 81 -24.13 -26.31 -15.01
C ILE A 81 -23.10 -27.42 -14.79
N LEU A 82 -22.17 -27.55 -15.73
CA LEU A 82 -21.07 -28.52 -15.68
C LEU A 82 -19.74 -27.78 -15.59
N GLN A 83 -18.90 -28.17 -14.64
CA GLN A 83 -17.52 -27.70 -14.55
C GLN A 83 -16.67 -28.42 -15.63
N LYS A 84 -16.01 -27.67 -16.50
CA LYS A 84 -15.21 -28.21 -17.63
C LYS A 84 -13.73 -28.38 -17.28
N THR A 85 -13.16 -27.45 -16.51
CA THR A 85 -11.77 -27.53 -16.05
C THR A 85 -11.70 -27.87 -14.56
N ASN A 86 -10.64 -28.55 -14.14
CA ASN A 86 -10.35 -28.80 -12.73
C ASN A 86 -8.85 -28.63 -12.45
N SER A 87 -8.37 -27.41 -12.63
CA SER A 87 -6.95 -27.09 -12.44
C SER A 87 -6.69 -26.59 -11.01
N ILE A 88 -5.49 -26.87 -10.49
CA ILE A 88 -4.97 -26.22 -9.28
C ILE A 88 -4.56 -24.76 -9.54
N PHE A 89 -4.54 -24.36 -10.81
CA PHE A 89 -4.25 -23.01 -11.29
C PHE A 89 -5.50 -22.38 -11.90
N ASN A 90 -5.55 -21.05 -11.96
CA ASN A 90 -6.70 -20.36 -12.57
C ASN A 90 -6.83 -20.73 -14.06
N ALA A 91 -8.04 -21.08 -14.46
CA ALA A 91 -8.49 -21.27 -15.83
C ALA A 91 -9.65 -20.32 -16.13
N PHE A 92 -9.50 -19.45 -17.14
CA PHE A 92 -10.45 -18.38 -17.44
C PHE A 92 -10.40 -17.99 -18.94
N GLU A 93 -11.25 -17.05 -19.36
CA GLU A 93 -11.34 -16.57 -20.75
C GLU A 93 -11.50 -17.70 -21.79
N ALA A 94 -12.37 -18.66 -21.51
CA ALA A 94 -12.57 -19.80 -22.40
C ALA A 94 -13.38 -19.45 -23.65
N SER A 95 -13.09 -20.13 -24.76
CA SER A 95 -13.90 -20.11 -25.97
C SER A 95 -13.97 -21.48 -26.64
N TYR A 96 -15.11 -21.81 -27.22
CA TYR A 96 -15.27 -23.03 -28.00
C TYR A 96 -14.46 -22.99 -29.30
N SER A 97 -13.99 -24.15 -29.74
CA SER A 97 -13.63 -24.35 -31.13
C SER A 97 -14.87 -24.21 -32.03
N PRO A 98 -14.73 -23.86 -33.33
CA PRO A 98 -15.86 -23.71 -34.24
C PRO A 98 -16.76 -24.95 -34.37
N ASP A 99 -16.19 -26.14 -34.17
CA ASP A 99 -16.87 -27.44 -34.16
C ASP A 99 -17.30 -27.90 -32.75
N ALA A 100 -17.01 -27.11 -31.71
CA ALA A 100 -17.28 -27.36 -30.30
C ALA A 100 -16.67 -28.67 -29.71
N THR A 101 -15.71 -29.30 -30.40
CA THR A 101 -15.02 -30.49 -29.90
C THR A 101 -13.93 -30.17 -28.88
N SER A 102 -13.59 -28.90 -28.71
CA SER A 102 -12.55 -28.43 -27.79
C SER A 102 -12.88 -27.03 -27.25
N ILE A 103 -12.21 -26.64 -26.17
CA ILE A 103 -12.19 -25.25 -25.68
C ILE A 103 -10.75 -24.74 -25.63
N ALA A 104 -10.51 -23.51 -26.08
CA ALA A 104 -9.29 -22.77 -25.79
C ALA A 104 -9.53 -21.93 -24.53
N TYR A 105 -8.55 -21.81 -23.64
CA TYR A 105 -8.66 -21.03 -22.41
C TYR A 105 -7.29 -20.53 -21.94
N VAL A 106 -7.29 -19.54 -21.04
CA VAL A 106 -6.06 -19.05 -20.41
C VAL A 106 -5.82 -19.78 -19.09
N VAL A 107 -4.63 -20.35 -18.93
CA VAL A 107 -4.15 -20.93 -17.67
C VAL A 107 -3.05 -20.06 -17.07
N GLN A 108 -3.16 -19.80 -15.76
CA GLN A 108 -2.16 -19.02 -15.03
C GLN A 108 -1.18 -19.91 -14.27
N GLN A 109 -0.04 -20.23 -14.90
CA GLN A 109 0.99 -21.09 -14.30
C GLN A 109 2.31 -20.32 -14.18
N ASN A 110 2.99 -20.45 -13.04
CA ASN A 110 4.32 -19.84 -12.81
C ASN A 110 4.41 -18.32 -13.06
N GLN A 111 3.33 -17.57 -12.75
CA GLN A 111 3.21 -16.12 -12.99
C GLN A 111 3.11 -15.70 -14.47
N GLU A 112 2.91 -16.66 -15.36
CA GLU A 112 2.63 -16.43 -16.78
C GLU A 112 1.18 -16.82 -17.09
N GLN A 113 0.57 -16.09 -18.02
CA GLN A 113 -0.70 -16.47 -18.63
C GLN A 113 -0.38 -17.19 -19.94
N LYS A 114 -0.85 -18.44 -20.07
CA LYS A 114 -0.63 -19.27 -21.25
C LYS A 114 -1.96 -19.67 -21.84
N VAL A 115 -2.02 -19.75 -23.16
CA VAL A 115 -3.18 -20.31 -23.86
C VAL A 115 -3.03 -21.83 -23.87
N ALA A 116 -4.09 -22.53 -23.47
CA ALA A 116 -4.20 -23.97 -23.49
C ALA A 116 -5.46 -24.41 -24.25
N ILE A 117 -5.45 -25.63 -24.75
CA ILE A 117 -6.61 -26.27 -25.39
C ILE A 117 -7.00 -27.49 -24.54
N LEU A 118 -8.29 -27.66 -24.31
CA LEU A 118 -8.87 -28.83 -23.65
C LEU A 118 -9.84 -29.50 -24.62
N HIS A 119 -9.61 -30.77 -24.92
CA HIS A 119 -10.49 -31.55 -25.77
C HIS A 119 -11.70 -32.07 -24.99
N GLN A 120 -12.82 -32.30 -25.69
CA GLN A 120 -14.08 -32.73 -25.08
C GLN A 120 -13.95 -34.02 -24.25
N ASP A 121 -13.10 -34.95 -24.69
CA ASP A 121 -12.85 -36.22 -23.99
C ASP A 121 -12.19 -36.02 -22.62
N ASP A 122 -11.49 -34.91 -22.43
CA ASP A 122 -10.78 -34.55 -21.18
C ASP A 122 -11.59 -33.61 -20.27
N PHE A 123 -12.83 -33.27 -20.66
CA PHE A 123 -13.68 -32.42 -19.84
C PHE A 123 -14.00 -33.07 -18.50
N TYR A 124 -13.80 -32.31 -17.43
CA TYR A 124 -14.09 -32.79 -16.08
C TYR A 124 -15.58 -33.15 -15.88
N ASN A 125 -16.47 -32.39 -16.53
CA ASN A 125 -17.93 -32.60 -16.57
C ASN A 125 -18.60 -32.85 -15.21
N ASN A 126 -18.05 -32.30 -14.13
CA ASN A 126 -18.66 -32.42 -12.81
C ASN A 126 -19.86 -31.47 -12.69
N ARG A 127 -21.00 -32.01 -12.26
CA ARG A 127 -22.23 -31.24 -12.13
C ARG A 127 -22.17 -30.33 -10.91
N VAL A 128 -22.52 -29.07 -11.10
CA VAL A 128 -22.67 -28.11 -9.99
C VAL A 128 -23.97 -28.41 -9.24
N PRO A 129 -23.92 -28.63 -7.91
CA PRO A 129 -25.12 -28.78 -7.08
C PRO A 129 -26.00 -27.53 -7.14
N ARG A 130 -27.33 -27.71 -7.15
CA ARG A 130 -28.26 -26.57 -7.13
C ARG A 130 -28.14 -25.74 -5.84
N ASP A 131 -27.71 -26.36 -4.75
CA ASP A 131 -27.49 -25.69 -3.46
C ASP A 131 -26.32 -24.71 -3.50
N ASP A 132 -25.43 -24.78 -4.49
CA ASP A 132 -24.35 -23.80 -4.67
C ASP A 132 -24.87 -22.50 -5.32
N LEU A 133 -26.06 -22.54 -5.92
CA LEU A 133 -26.69 -21.41 -6.57
C LEU A 133 -27.48 -20.54 -5.59
N LEU A 134 -27.38 -19.24 -5.77
CA LEU A 134 -28.13 -18.24 -5.03
C LEU A 134 -29.51 -18.10 -5.68
N THR A 135 -30.56 -18.54 -4.99
CA THR A 135 -31.94 -18.59 -5.51
C THR A 135 -32.98 -18.22 -4.43
N GLY A 136 -34.23 -18.00 -4.86
CA GLY A 136 -35.36 -17.73 -3.97
C GLY A 136 -35.20 -16.47 -3.12
N ASN A 137 -35.74 -16.49 -1.90
CA ASN A 137 -35.77 -15.34 -1.00
C ASN A 137 -34.37 -14.75 -0.72
N THR A 138 -33.34 -15.60 -0.61
CA THR A 138 -31.97 -15.13 -0.36
C THR A 138 -31.38 -14.33 -1.52
N LEU A 139 -31.78 -14.63 -2.75
CA LEU A 139 -31.42 -13.88 -3.94
C LEU A 139 -32.15 -12.54 -3.95
N GLU A 140 -33.47 -12.55 -3.70
CA GLU A 140 -34.30 -11.34 -3.67
C GLU A 140 -33.83 -10.34 -2.62
N GLU A 141 -33.52 -10.81 -1.41
CA GLU A 141 -32.95 -10.00 -0.33
C GLU A 141 -31.65 -9.32 -0.77
N LYS A 142 -30.72 -10.07 -1.38
CA LYS A 142 -29.46 -9.51 -1.87
C LYS A 142 -29.65 -8.51 -3.03
N LEU A 143 -30.61 -8.73 -3.92
CA LEU A 143 -30.89 -7.86 -5.06
C LEU A 143 -31.69 -6.60 -4.69
N THR A 144 -32.31 -6.56 -3.52
CA THR A 144 -33.15 -5.45 -3.03
C THR A 144 -32.56 -4.71 -1.84
N ARG A 145 -31.50 -5.22 -1.20
CA ARG A 145 -30.79 -4.54 -0.09
C ARG A 145 -30.36 -3.13 -0.44
N SER A 146 -30.59 -2.14 0.41
CA SER A 146 -30.17 -0.76 0.14
C SER A 146 -28.68 -0.67 -0.23
N LEU A 147 -28.34 0.25 -1.14
CA LEU A 147 -26.93 0.53 -1.43
C LEU A 147 -26.29 1.12 -0.18
N LEU A 148 -25.03 0.76 0.08
CA LEU A 148 -24.28 1.39 1.16
C LEU A 148 -24.21 2.90 0.91
N GLY A 149 -24.64 3.72 1.87
CA GLY A 149 -24.70 5.16 1.69
C GLY A 149 -25.93 5.67 0.93
N SER A 150 -26.93 4.84 0.63
CA SER A 150 -28.19 5.31 0.02
C SER A 150 -29.02 6.22 0.93
N GLU A 151 -28.74 6.18 2.22
CA GLU A 151 -29.22 7.10 3.25
C GLU A 151 -28.59 8.50 3.17
N ILE A 152 -27.53 8.67 2.38
CA ILE A 152 -26.86 9.95 2.19
C ILE A 152 -27.63 10.74 1.14
N GLU A 153 -28.22 11.85 1.56
CA GLU A 153 -28.94 12.77 0.69
C GLU A 153 -27.96 13.53 -0.22
N THR A 154 -27.80 13.04 -1.45
CA THR A 154 -26.88 13.61 -2.45
C THR A 154 -27.40 14.87 -3.13
N ASP A 155 -28.71 15.13 -3.06
CA ASP A 155 -29.35 16.27 -3.74
C ASP A 155 -28.91 17.63 -3.17
N SER A 156 -28.34 17.62 -1.97
CA SER A 156 -27.80 18.80 -1.29
C SER A 156 -26.31 19.07 -1.61
N TRP A 157 -25.66 18.25 -2.43
CA TRP A 157 -24.22 18.33 -2.66
C TRP A 157 -23.89 19.33 -3.76
N ASN A 158 -23.04 20.31 -3.44
CA ASN A 158 -22.46 21.20 -4.44
C ASN A 158 -21.27 20.51 -5.12
N ILE A 159 -21.39 20.25 -6.43
CA ILE A 159 -20.28 19.73 -7.24
C ILE A 159 -19.39 20.90 -7.64
N GLU A 160 -18.21 20.99 -7.04
CA GLU A 160 -17.19 21.98 -7.40
C GLU A 160 -16.08 21.33 -8.22
N LYS A 161 -15.48 22.09 -9.14
CA LYS A 161 -14.29 21.62 -9.85
C LYS A 161 -13.15 21.46 -8.86
N TYR A 162 -12.42 20.37 -8.97
CA TYR A 162 -11.17 20.20 -8.23
C TYR A 162 -10.23 21.38 -8.52
N GLY A 163 -9.82 22.12 -7.49
CA GLY A 163 -9.10 23.38 -7.64
C GLY A 163 -8.20 23.71 -6.44
N ASN A 164 -7.82 24.99 -6.31
CA ASN A 164 -7.02 25.55 -5.22
C ASN A 164 -7.80 25.60 -3.89
N ASP A 165 -8.39 24.46 -3.52
CA ASP A 165 -9.06 24.31 -2.25
C ASP A 165 -7.99 24.27 -1.15
N LEU A 166 -8.06 25.24 -0.23
CA LEU A 166 -7.19 25.29 0.95
C LEU A 166 -7.86 24.61 2.16
N SER A 167 -9.05 24.02 2.01
CA SER A 167 -9.76 23.32 3.09
C SER A 167 -8.93 22.18 3.67
N TRP A 168 -8.07 21.56 2.87
CA TRP A 168 -7.15 20.51 3.32
C TRP A 168 -6.09 21.04 4.31
N LEU A 169 -5.87 22.34 4.43
CA LEU A 169 -5.02 22.88 5.50
C LEU A 169 -5.62 22.63 6.89
N LYS A 170 -6.94 22.42 7.00
CA LYS A 170 -7.56 21.98 8.24
C LYS A 170 -7.06 20.58 8.59
N PRO A 171 -6.57 20.33 9.83
CA PRO A 171 -6.12 19.00 10.25
C PRO A 171 -7.23 17.96 10.04
N ARG A 172 -6.91 16.88 9.33
CA ARG A 172 -7.79 15.71 9.16
C ARG A 172 -7.57 14.66 10.24
N ALA A 173 -6.37 14.61 10.81
CA ALA A 173 -6.06 13.78 11.96
C ALA A 173 -5.37 14.62 13.05
N VAL A 174 -5.73 14.33 14.29
CA VAL A 174 -5.15 14.89 15.51
C VAL A 174 -4.76 13.71 16.38
N ILE A 175 -3.45 13.47 16.50
CA ILE A 175 -2.91 12.28 17.16
C ILE A 175 -2.20 12.72 18.43
N PRO A 176 -2.58 12.23 19.63
CA PRO A 176 -1.82 12.51 20.83
C PRO A 176 -0.44 11.86 20.75
N VAL A 177 0.59 12.59 21.18
CA VAL A 177 1.96 12.10 21.25
C VAL A 177 2.31 11.87 22.71
N LEU A 178 2.73 10.65 23.02
CA LEU A 178 3.19 10.23 24.33
C LEU A 178 4.38 9.31 24.13
N ARG A 179 5.57 9.77 24.52
CA ARG A 179 6.82 9.01 24.43
C ARG A 179 7.69 9.22 25.66
N GLU A 180 8.48 8.23 26.00
CA GLU A 180 9.52 8.34 27.02
C GLU A 180 10.84 8.72 26.33
N ASN A 181 11.52 9.76 26.83
CA ASN A 181 12.83 10.16 26.36
C ASN A 181 13.74 10.35 27.58
N SER A 182 14.71 9.45 27.73
CA SER A 182 15.68 9.43 28.84
C SER A 182 15.04 9.53 30.24
N GLY A 183 14.00 8.72 30.47
CA GLY A 183 13.28 8.67 31.75
C GLY A 183 12.30 9.81 32.00
N ALA A 184 12.17 10.77 31.07
CA ALA A 184 11.18 11.84 31.13
C ALA A 184 10.07 11.62 30.10
N THR A 185 8.83 11.90 30.51
CA THR A 185 7.67 11.81 29.61
C THR A 185 7.59 13.04 28.73
N GLN A 186 7.56 12.81 27.42
CA GLN A 186 7.25 13.82 26.41
C GLN A 186 5.79 13.68 25.99
N VAL A 187 5.06 14.78 26.09
CA VAL A 187 3.62 14.85 25.78
C VAL A 187 3.38 15.89 24.70
N GLY A 188 2.54 15.59 23.73
CA GLY A 188 2.27 16.51 22.64
C GLY A 188 1.07 16.13 21.78
N VAL A 189 0.98 16.77 20.63
CA VAL A 189 -0.02 16.52 19.61
C VAL A 189 0.62 16.59 18.24
N ASN A 190 0.25 15.67 17.35
CA ASN A 190 0.61 15.70 15.94
C ASN A 190 -0.64 15.94 15.10
N LEU A 191 -0.62 17.05 14.36
CA LEU A 191 -1.65 17.43 13.41
C LEU A 191 -1.24 16.97 12.02
N GLN A 192 -2.10 16.25 11.33
CA GLN A 192 -1.81 15.78 9.98
C GLN A 192 -2.94 16.13 9.03
N SER A 193 -2.56 16.49 7.81
CA SER A 193 -3.52 16.66 6.73
C SER A 193 -2.92 16.41 5.35
N ILE A 194 -3.82 16.17 4.40
CA ILE A 194 -3.52 15.87 3.00
C ILE A 194 -4.64 16.38 2.11
N ASP A 195 -4.29 16.87 0.92
CA ASP A 195 -5.26 17.23 -0.11
C ASP A 195 -5.92 15.98 -0.72
N ALA A 196 -7.04 16.18 -1.43
CA ALA A 196 -7.83 15.07 -1.94
C ALA A 196 -7.13 14.27 -3.05
N LEU A 197 -6.15 14.86 -3.76
CA LEU A 197 -5.29 14.15 -4.72
C LEU A 197 -4.03 13.53 -4.10
N SER A 198 -3.80 13.67 -2.79
CA SER A 198 -2.55 13.25 -2.14
C SER A 198 -1.28 13.86 -2.77
N SER A 199 -1.44 15.03 -3.38
CA SER A 199 -0.38 15.82 -4.00
C SER A 199 0.35 16.71 -2.98
N GLN A 200 -0.32 17.14 -1.92
CA GLN A 200 0.24 18.00 -0.88
C GLN A 200 -0.19 17.50 0.50
N SER A 201 0.74 17.48 1.45
CA SER A 201 0.47 17.04 2.82
C SER A 201 1.36 17.76 3.81
N TYR A 202 0.87 17.92 5.04
CA TYR A 202 1.70 18.37 6.15
C TYR A 202 1.51 17.49 7.39
N SER A 203 2.55 17.45 8.23
CA SER A 203 2.51 16.96 9.59
C SER A 203 3.10 18.06 10.49
N ALA A 204 2.43 18.39 11.58
CA ALA A 204 2.88 19.38 12.54
C ALA A 204 2.77 18.79 13.94
N GLU A 205 3.90 18.35 14.48
CA GLU A 205 4.02 17.90 15.84
C GLU A 205 4.47 19.06 16.73
N ILE A 206 3.78 19.22 17.86
CA ILE A 206 4.20 20.11 18.95
C ILE A 206 4.18 19.27 20.22
N SER A 207 5.29 19.24 20.93
CA SER A 207 5.44 18.44 22.13
C SER A 207 6.22 19.19 23.21
N GLY A 208 6.07 18.73 24.45
CA GLY A 208 6.77 19.27 25.60
C GLY A 208 7.45 18.17 26.41
N ILE A 209 8.70 18.42 26.81
CA ILE A 209 9.46 17.60 27.75
C ILE A 209 10.28 18.54 28.64
N GLN A 210 10.35 18.25 29.94
CA GLN A 210 11.12 19.02 30.93
C GLN A 210 10.86 20.55 30.87
N ASN A 211 9.60 20.98 30.85
CA ASN A 211 9.18 22.39 30.76
C ASN A 211 9.66 23.14 29.51
N ARG A 212 10.02 22.43 28.44
CA ARG A 212 10.44 23.01 27.15
C ARG A 212 9.51 22.53 26.04
N LEU A 213 9.29 23.41 25.06
CA LEU A 213 8.52 23.11 23.86
C LEU A 213 9.45 22.70 22.72
N TRP A 214 9.00 21.72 21.95
CA TRP A 214 9.67 21.09 20.83
C TRP A 214 8.68 20.94 19.69
N TYR A 215 9.18 20.89 18.46
CA TYR A 215 8.32 20.80 17.29
C TYR A 215 8.98 20.03 16.15
N ASP A 216 8.14 19.40 15.33
CA ASP A 216 8.53 18.82 14.05
C ASP A 216 7.45 19.13 13.02
N LEU A 217 7.78 20.03 12.10
CA LEU A 217 6.92 20.48 11.03
C LEU A 217 7.45 19.90 9.73
N SER A 218 6.63 19.18 8.98
CA SER A 218 6.97 18.71 7.65
C SER A 218 5.90 19.03 6.65
N TYR A 219 6.31 19.41 5.45
CA TYR A 219 5.45 19.69 4.31
C TYR A 219 6.00 18.95 3.10
N THR A 220 5.12 18.25 2.39
CA THR A 220 5.44 17.54 1.16
C THR A 220 4.59 18.09 0.03
N ASN A 221 5.24 18.34 -1.10
CA ASN A 221 4.60 18.79 -2.32
C ASN A 221 5.02 17.89 -3.49
N LYS A 222 4.03 17.32 -4.17
CA LYS A 222 4.15 16.40 -5.31
C LYS A 222 3.29 16.89 -6.49
N THR A 223 2.96 18.18 -6.56
CA THR A 223 2.18 18.72 -7.69
C THR A 223 2.97 18.70 -9.00
N PHE A 224 4.29 18.59 -8.91
CA PHE A 224 5.20 18.37 -10.03
C PHE A 224 6.20 17.25 -9.70
N TRP A 225 6.92 16.79 -10.72
CA TRP A 225 7.89 15.71 -10.61
C TRP A 225 9.32 16.18 -10.96
N PRO A 226 10.34 15.89 -10.13
CA PRO A 226 10.22 15.33 -8.78
C PRO A 226 9.60 16.35 -7.81
N GLY A 227 8.81 15.86 -6.87
CA GLY A 227 8.30 16.68 -5.78
C GLY A 227 9.40 17.01 -4.76
N PHE A 228 9.04 17.71 -3.68
CA PHE A 228 9.95 18.00 -2.57
C PHE A 228 9.29 17.76 -1.22
N LYS A 229 10.14 17.59 -0.21
CA LYS A 229 9.76 17.59 1.20
C LYS A 229 10.64 18.58 1.94
N ILE A 230 10.01 19.47 2.70
CA ILE A 230 10.69 20.35 3.64
C ILE A 230 10.33 19.90 5.06
N ARG A 231 11.32 19.88 5.96
CA ARG A 231 11.13 19.67 7.39
C ARG A 231 11.77 20.81 8.15
N SER A 232 11.12 21.29 9.20
CA SER A 232 11.67 22.20 10.19
C SER A 232 11.42 21.59 11.55
N TYR A 233 12.46 21.44 12.35
CA TYR A 233 12.37 20.74 13.62
C TYR A 233 13.16 21.45 14.70
N SER A 234 12.78 21.19 15.95
CA SER A 234 13.58 21.41 17.14
C SER A 234 13.35 20.18 18.02
N ASP A 235 14.39 19.37 18.21
CA ASP A 235 14.33 18.09 18.89
C ASP A 235 15.35 18.03 20.05
N PRO A 236 15.00 17.39 21.19
CA PRO A 236 15.94 17.12 22.26
C PRO A 236 16.61 15.75 22.08
N SER A 237 17.94 15.74 22.16
CA SER A 237 18.74 14.53 22.33
C SER A 237 19.40 14.55 23.71
N PHE A 238 19.42 13.41 24.40
CA PHE A 238 20.01 13.30 25.72
C PHE A 238 21.17 12.32 25.67
N GLY A 239 22.28 12.67 26.32
CA GLY A 239 23.49 11.86 26.29
C GLY A 239 24.42 12.17 27.45
N VAL A 240 25.60 11.56 27.41
CA VAL A 240 26.68 11.78 28.38
C VAL A 240 27.93 12.16 27.59
N LEU A 241 28.52 13.29 27.93
CA LEU A 241 29.85 13.67 27.45
C LEU A 241 30.89 13.17 28.46
N ASP A 242 31.88 12.41 27.99
CA ASP A 242 32.98 11.89 28.80
C ASP A 242 34.30 12.49 28.31
N PHE A 243 34.90 13.34 29.14
CA PHE A 243 36.20 13.97 28.86
C PHE A 243 37.36 13.29 29.59
N GLY A 244 37.15 12.07 30.11
CA GLY A 244 38.13 11.33 30.91
C GLY A 244 38.26 11.84 32.36
N SER A 245 39.06 11.14 33.17
CA SER A 245 39.43 11.56 34.54
C SER A 245 38.25 11.95 35.46
N ASN A 246 37.15 11.19 35.43
CA ASN A 246 35.93 11.42 36.21
C ASN A 246 35.10 12.67 35.80
N ASN A 247 35.39 13.27 34.64
CA ASN A 247 34.66 14.40 34.06
C ASN A 247 33.56 13.90 33.10
N ARG A 248 32.51 13.33 33.69
CA ARG A 248 31.31 12.89 32.97
C ARG A 248 30.15 13.82 33.23
N TYR A 249 29.58 14.36 32.17
CA TYR A 249 28.49 15.31 32.25
C TYR A 249 27.28 14.77 31.50
N SER A 250 26.15 14.63 32.19
CA SER A 250 24.86 14.40 31.54
C SER A 250 24.44 15.69 30.85
N VAL A 251 24.19 15.61 29.55
CA VAL A 251 23.80 16.76 28.74
C VAL A 251 22.54 16.48 27.94
N MET A 252 21.79 17.55 27.69
CA MET A 252 20.76 17.58 26.66
C MET A 252 21.26 18.47 25.53
N GLU A 253 21.34 17.89 24.34
CA GLU A 253 21.55 18.62 23.09
C GLU A 253 20.19 19.07 22.55
N GLN A 254 20.08 20.36 22.25
CA GLN A 254 18.99 20.88 21.44
C GLN A 254 19.47 20.95 20.01
N GLU A 255 18.87 20.17 19.12
CA GLU A 255 19.08 20.29 17.67
C GLU A 255 17.87 20.99 17.06
N ARG A 256 18.09 21.96 16.18
CA ARG A 256 17.04 22.58 15.38
C ARG A 256 17.51 22.82 13.97
N GLY A 257 16.67 22.64 12.98
CA GLY A 257 17.13 22.78 11.60
C GLY A 257 16.05 22.80 10.56
N PHE A 258 16.52 22.88 9.31
CA PHE A 258 15.73 22.77 8.11
C PHE A 258 16.32 21.69 7.22
N ASP A 259 15.47 20.75 6.79
CA ASP A 259 15.79 19.75 5.78
C ASP A 259 15.06 20.06 4.49
N LEU A 260 15.76 19.97 3.36
CA LEU A 260 15.15 19.88 2.03
C LEU A 260 15.49 18.52 1.43
N SER A 261 14.47 17.75 1.06
CA SER A 261 14.61 16.43 0.45
C SER A 261 13.86 16.35 -0.88
N ILE A 262 14.40 15.61 -1.85
CA ILE A 262 13.78 15.42 -3.17
C ILE A 262 13.43 13.93 -3.35
N PRO A 263 12.25 13.48 -2.93
CA PRO A 263 11.88 12.07 -3.00
C PRO A 263 11.53 11.65 -4.43
N MET A 264 12.18 10.60 -4.92
CA MET A 264 11.96 10.01 -6.23
C MET A 264 11.66 8.52 -6.10
N ASN A 265 10.46 8.09 -6.48
CA ASN A 265 10.08 6.70 -6.65
C ASN A 265 10.01 6.29 -8.14
N PHE A 266 10.77 5.28 -8.53
CA PHE A 266 10.73 4.63 -9.84
C PHE A 266 10.11 3.24 -9.67
N THR A 267 8.95 3.00 -10.26
CA THR A 267 8.29 1.68 -10.25
C THR A 267 8.54 1.00 -11.59
N PHE A 268 8.99 -0.25 -11.56
CA PHE A 268 9.22 -1.05 -12.77
C PHE A 268 8.04 -2.01 -13.01
N ASN A 269 7.78 -2.33 -14.28
CA ASN A 269 6.68 -3.22 -14.65
C ASN A 269 6.82 -4.61 -14.01
N GLY A 270 5.73 -5.09 -13.40
CA GLY A 270 5.60 -6.43 -12.83
C GLY A 270 4.12 -6.79 -12.74
N THR A 271 3.76 -8.03 -13.08
CA THR A 271 2.36 -8.49 -13.09
C THR A 271 1.88 -8.83 -11.68
N THR A 272 2.69 -9.55 -10.91
CA THR A 272 2.32 -10.08 -9.58
C THR A 272 3.32 -9.74 -8.48
N ARG A 273 4.49 -9.18 -8.83
CA ARG A 273 5.57 -8.84 -7.89
C ARG A 273 6.05 -7.42 -8.11
N GLY A 274 6.20 -6.68 -7.01
CA GLY A 274 6.67 -5.31 -7.01
C GLY A 274 8.18 -5.21 -7.23
N LYS A 275 8.57 -4.24 -8.07
CA LYS A 275 9.95 -3.82 -8.28
C LYS A 275 9.99 -2.30 -8.26
N SER A 276 10.84 -1.71 -7.44
CA SER A 276 10.95 -0.26 -7.34
C SER A 276 12.31 0.21 -6.87
N LEU A 277 12.66 1.45 -7.21
CA LEU A 277 13.80 2.17 -6.69
C LEU A 277 13.29 3.49 -6.10
N TYR A 278 13.53 3.70 -4.81
CA TYR A 278 13.28 4.95 -4.12
C TYR A 278 14.61 5.64 -3.85
N VAL A 279 14.74 6.92 -4.17
CA VAL A 279 15.92 7.74 -3.90
C VAL A 279 15.47 9.08 -3.36
N SER A 280 16.04 9.55 -2.26
CA SER A 280 15.71 10.84 -1.64
C SER A 280 16.99 11.52 -1.17
N PRO A 281 17.72 12.25 -2.04
CA PRO A 281 18.76 13.15 -1.59
C PRO A 281 18.19 14.19 -0.62
N ARG A 282 19.02 14.61 0.32
CA ARG A 282 18.69 15.56 1.37
C ARG A 282 19.86 16.51 1.61
N ILE A 283 19.53 17.79 1.81
CA ILE A 283 20.42 18.77 2.40
C ILE A 283 19.80 19.26 3.70
N THR A 284 20.66 19.51 4.70
CA THR A 284 20.24 19.94 6.03
C THR A 284 21.08 21.13 6.46
N ALA A 285 20.42 22.16 7.00
CA ALA A 285 21.05 23.23 7.74
C ALA A 285 20.51 23.18 9.17
N GLU A 286 21.36 22.84 10.12
CA GLU A 286 20.98 22.65 11.52
C GLU A 286 21.86 23.48 12.45
N GLN A 287 21.30 23.79 13.60
CA GLN A 287 21.99 24.41 14.71
C GLN A 287 21.81 23.54 15.95
N PHE A 288 22.87 23.40 16.74
CA PHE A 288 22.81 22.65 17.97
C PHE A 288 23.51 23.38 19.11
N ARG A 289 23.10 23.09 20.34
CA ARG A 289 23.70 23.59 21.59
C ARG A 289 23.41 22.66 22.75
N TYR A 290 24.19 22.78 23.82
CA TYR A 290 24.12 21.90 24.98
C TYR A 290 23.50 22.55 26.21
N PHE A 291 22.92 21.71 27.06
CA PHE A 291 22.36 22.02 28.37
C PHE A 291 22.81 20.96 29.39
N ASP A 292 23.03 21.34 30.64
CA ASP A 292 23.30 20.44 31.77
C ASP A 292 22.01 20.09 32.55
N LEU A 293 20.88 19.95 31.84
CA LEU A 293 19.52 19.84 32.39
C LEU A 293 19.02 21.09 33.15
N SER A 294 19.83 22.14 33.29
CA SER A 294 19.38 23.43 33.80
C SER A 294 18.60 24.24 32.74
N PRO A 295 17.87 25.31 33.13
CA PRO A 295 17.18 26.17 32.17
C PRO A 295 18.12 26.95 31.24
N LYS A 296 19.37 27.20 31.65
CA LYS A 296 20.33 28.01 30.88
C LYS A 296 21.21 27.10 30.01
N PRO A 297 21.51 27.52 28.76
CA PRO A 297 22.44 26.78 27.92
C PRO A 297 23.86 26.84 28.48
N ILE A 298 24.62 25.76 28.25
CA ILE A 298 26.05 25.65 28.60
C ILE A 298 26.98 25.83 27.39
N SER A 299 26.41 26.00 26.20
CA SER A 299 27.14 26.36 24.97
C SER A 299 26.33 27.34 24.12
N ASP A 300 27.02 28.03 23.22
CA ASP A 300 26.39 28.79 22.14
C ASP A 300 25.85 27.84 21.04
N PHE A 301 25.09 28.41 20.11
CA PHE A 301 24.61 27.67 18.93
C PHE A 301 25.72 27.56 17.90
N GLU A 302 26.08 26.33 17.57
CA GLU A 302 26.93 26.01 16.42
C GLU A 302 26.08 25.60 15.22
N THR A 303 26.54 25.88 14.01
CA THR A 303 25.76 25.66 12.77
C THR A 303 26.43 24.64 11.87
N GLN A 304 25.76 23.51 11.65
CA GLN A 304 26.23 22.44 10.80
C GLN A 304 25.40 22.34 9.51
N PHE A 305 26.10 22.17 8.38
CA PHE A 305 25.49 21.83 7.10
C PHE A 305 25.75 20.37 6.80
N LYS A 306 24.73 19.64 6.38
CA LYS A 306 24.86 18.23 5.97
C LYS A 306 24.34 18.00 4.57
N ALA A 307 24.96 17.07 3.86
CA ALA A 307 24.43 16.51 2.63
C ALA A 307 24.38 14.99 2.76
N GLY A 308 23.26 14.43 2.32
CA GLY A 308 22.99 13.02 2.49
C GLY A 308 21.79 12.57 1.69
N GLY A 309 21.21 11.46 2.12
CA GLY A 309 20.00 10.94 1.54
C GLY A 309 19.74 9.49 1.89
N PHE A 310 18.58 9.03 1.43
CA PHE A 310 18.15 7.64 1.58
C PHE A 310 17.87 7.04 0.20
N SER A 311 18.26 5.80 -0.01
CA SER A 311 17.95 5.03 -1.20
C SER A 311 17.45 3.64 -0.79
N GLN A 312 16.45 3.13 -1.49
CA GLN A 312 15.94 1.78 -1.31
C GLN A 312 15.60 1.15 -2.66
N PHE A 313 16.21 0.00 -2.94
CA PHE A 313 15.89 -0.83 -4.09
C PHE A 313 15.10 -2.06 -3.63
N THR A 314 13.89 -2.21 -4.14
CA THR A 314 13.00 -3.33 -3.85
C THR A 314 12.90 -4.23 -5.08
N TRP A 315 13.15 -5.52 -4.90
CA TRP A 315 13.15 -6.51 -5.97
C TRP A 315 12.25 -7.71 -5.66
N ASN A 316 11.35 -8.00 -6.60
CA ASN A 316 10.45 -9.16 -6.59
C ASN A 316 9.61 -9.31 -5.31
N LEU A 317 9.21 -8.20 -4.70
CA LEU A 317 8.40 -8.18 -3.48
C LEU A 317 6.98 -8.67 -3.78
N LEU A 318 6.53 -9.68 -3.03
CA LEU A 318 5.19 -10.24 -3.13
C LEU A 318 4.45 -10.02 -1.81
N THR A 319 3.33 -9.33 -1.87
CA THR A 319 2.41 -9.14 -0.75
C THR A 319 1.01 -9.55 -1.21
N GLN A 320 0.46 -10.60 -0.61
CA GLN A 320 -0.90 -11.06 -0.89
C GLN A 320 -1.92 -10.23 -0.08
N ARG A 321 -3.21 -10.27 -0.45
CA ARG A 321 -4.26 -9.48 0.22
C ARG A 321 -4.42 -9.77 1.73
N ARG A 322 -3.98 -10.95 2.19
CA ARG A 322 -4.05 -11.39 3.59
C ARG A 322 -2.67 -11.44 4.27
N ASP A 323 -1.62 -11.00 3.57
CA ASP A 323 -0.27 -10.96 4.13
C ASP A 323 -0.17 -9.78 5.12
N ILE A 324 0.20 -10.05 6.38
CA ILE A 324 0.54 -8.99 7.36
C ILE A 324 1.89 -8.35 6.98
N GLN A 325 2.77 -9.13 6.37
CA GLN A 325 4.07 -8.70 5.85
C GLN A 325 4.37 -9.46 4.55
N PRO A 326 5.27 -8.97 3.68
CA PRO A 326 5.58 -9.63 2.42
C PRO A 326 5.95 -11.11 2.59
N SER A 327 5.46 -11.95 1.67
CA SER A 327 5.71 -13.40 1.68
C SER A 327 6.94 -13.81 0.88
N SER A 328 7.45 -12.94 0.00
CA SER A 328 8.75 -13.14 -0.63
C SER A 328 9.32 -11.85 -1.21
N GLY A 329 10.63 -11.79 -1.40
CA GLY A 329 11.32 -10.70 -2.08
C GLY A 329 12.44 -10.13 -1.23
N ILE A 330 13.09 -9.10 -1.76
CA ILE A 330 14.24 -8.48 -1.12
C ILE A 330 14.19 -6.97 -1.28
N SER A 331 14.67 -6.25 -0.27
CA SER A 331 14.83 -4.81 -0.25
C SER A 331 16.23 -4.49 0.25
N ILE A 332 16.96 -3.67 -0.50
CA ILE A 332 18.27 -3.16 -0.10
C ILE A 332 18.08 -1.68 0.15
N PHE A 333 18.57 -1.18 1.29
CA PHE A 333 18.49 0.24 1.61
C PHE A 333 19.86 0.78 2.01
N ALA A 334 20.05 2.08 1.79
CA ALA A 334 21.22 2.82 2.22
C ALA A 334 20.82 4.23 2.63
N PHE A 335 21.32 4.65 3.76
CA PHE A 335 21.27 5.99 4.32
C PHE A 335 22.70 6.50 4.43
N LEU A 336 22.95 7.70 3.93
CA LEU A 336 24.23 8.37 4.02
C LEU A 336 23.98 9.80 4.49
N ASP A 337 24.79 10.28 5.42
CA ASP A 337 24.79 11.67 5.85
C ASP A 337 26.23 12.10 6.11
N LYS A 338 26.61 13.29 5.62
CA LYS A 338 27.95 13.85 5.81
C LYS A 338 27.86 15.33 6.13
N ALA A 339 28.51 15.72 7.21
CA ALA A 339 28.74 17.11 7.54
C ALA A 339 29.69 17.75 6.51
N LEU A 340 29.36 18.97 6.11
CA LEU A 340 30.09 19.76 5.13
C LEU A 340 31.02 20.79 5.78
N ASN A 341 30.93 20.94 7.10
CA ASN A 341 31.74 21.85 7.89
C ASN A 341 32.03 21.26 9.28
N ASP A 342 33.20 21.65 9.78
CA ASP A 342 33.70 21.33 11.12
C ASP A 342 33.20 22.37 12.13
N GLN A 343 33.06 21.98 13.41
CA GLN A 343 32.58 22.86 14.48
C GLN A 343 33.47 22.77 15.71
N ASP A 344 33.67 23.91 16.38
CA ASP A 344 34.36 24.00 17.66
C ASP A 344 33.39 24.49 18.72
N VAL A 345 32.93 23.57 19.57
CA VAL A 345 31.92 23.88 20.57
C VAL A 345 32.61 24.08 21.91
N LEU A 346 32.63 25.31 22.41
CA LEU A 346 33.04 25.59 23.77
C LEU A 346 31.86 25.34 24.73
N ILE A 347 32.03 24.40 25.64
CA ILE A 347 31.04 24.04 26.66
C ILE A 347 31.55 24.52 28.02
N THR A 348 30.76 25.32 28.72
CA THR A 348 31.05 25.81 30.08
C THR A 348 30.06 25.20 31.06
N PHE A 349 30.53 24.25 31.88
CA PHE A 349 29.70 23.54 32.84
C PHE A 349 29.43 24.36 34.10
N SER A 350 28.40 23.99 34.86
CA SER A 350 28.00 24.66 36.11
C SER A 350 29.05 24.62 37.22
N ASP A 351 30.01 23.68 37.16
CA ASP A 351 31.16 23.61 38.08
C ASP A 351 32.30 24.58 37.70
N GLY A 352 32.13 25.35 36.62
CA GLY A 352 33.12 26.29 36.08
C GLY A 352 34.14 25.66 35.13
N ASN A 353 34.10 24.33 34.93
CA ASN A 353 34.98 23.67 33.98
C ASN A 353 34.57 24.00 32.55
N GLN A 354 35.57 24.20 31.69
CA GLN A 354 35.38 24.40 30.26
C GLN A 354 35.93 23.21 29.49
N ALA A 355 35.16 22.74 28.52
CA ALA A 355 35.60 21.71 27.58
C ALA A 355 35.41 22.22 26.15
N LEU A 356 36.40 21.98 25.30
CA LEU A 356 36.29 22.20 23.87
C LEU A 356 35.94 20.87 23.21
N LEU A 357 34.80 20.82 22.54
CA LEU A 357 34.39 19.69 21.71
C LEU A 357 34.68 20.03 20.25
N GLU A 358 35.72 19.41 19.70
CA GLU A 358 36.10 19.54 18.30
C GLU A 358 35.36 18.48 17.47
N ILE A 359 34.41 18.93 16.66
CA ILE A 359 33.62 18.06 15.78
C ILE A 359 34.20 18.16 14.38
N ARG A 360 34.70 17.05 13.86
CA ARG A 360 35.44 16.98 12.58
C ARG A 360 34.97 15.84 11.70
N ASP A 361 34.86 16.09 10.39
CA ASP A 361 34.53 15.11 9.34
C ASP A 361 33.40 14.13 9.74
N ARG A 362 32.31 14.68 10.31
CA ARG A 362 31.17 13.86 10.74
C ARG A 362 30.51 13.20 9.55
N TRP A 363 30.36 11.87 9.61
CA TRP A 363 29.56 11.13 8.65
C TRP A 363 28.91 9.91 9.29
N ALA A 364 27.78 9.49 8.73
CA ALA A 364 27.09 8.27 9.10
C ALA A 364 26.62 7.56 7.83
N ALA A 365 26.87 6.25 7.78
CA ALA A 365 26.37 5.35 6.76
C ALA A 365 25.62 4.21 7.43
N TYR A 366 24.33 4.10 7.11
CA TYR A 366 23.49 3.02 7.60
C TYR A 366 22.85 2.31 6.42
N TYR A 367 23.21 1.05 6.20
CA TYR A 367 22.75 0.30 5.04
C TYR A 367 22.46 -1.14 5.41
N GLY A 368 21.59 -1.75 4.63
CA GLY A 368 21.15 -3.09 4.95
C GLY A 368 20.33 -3.72 3.86
N LEU A 369 19.97 -4.97 4.14
CA LEU A 369 19.17 -5.81 3.30
C LEU A 369 18.09 -6.45 4.16
N ILE A 370 16.85 -6.36 3.68
CA ILE A 370 15.69 -7.00 4.28
C ILE A 370 15.16 -7.99 3.25
N GLY A 371 15.06 -9.26 3.61
CA GLY A 371 14.50 -10.27 2.75
C GLY A 371 13.35 -11.03 3.40
N TYR A 372 12.52 -11.59 2.54
CA TYR A 372 11.33 -12.33 2.94
C TYR A 372 11.32 -13.68 2.22
N ILE A 373 11.07 -14.74 2.99
CA ILE A 373 10.85 -16.09 2.47
C ILE A 373 9.67 -16.74 3.18
N ALA A 374 8.90 -17.54 2.47
CA ALA A 374 7.78 -18.29 3.01
C ALA A 374 8.02 -19.80 2.84
N PRO A 375 8.87 -20.42 3.69
CA PRO A 375 9.19 -21.85 3.55
C PRO A 375 7.95 -22.75 3.70
N LEU A 376 6.94 -22.27 4.43
CA LEU A 376 5.68 -22.97 4.70
C LEU A 376 4.46 -22.20 4.17
N ARG A 377 4.45 -21.86 2.88
CA ARG A 377 3.38 -21.07 2.23
C ARG A 377 1.96 -21.54 2.51
N LYS A 378 1.73 -22.85 2.62
CA LYS A 378 0.39 -23.42 2.88
C LYS A 378 -0.21 -23.01 4.23
N TYR A 379 0.64 -22.59 5.17
CA TYR A 379 0.22 -22.14 6.51
C TYR A 379 0.24 -20.61 6.65
N ASN A 380 0.33 -19.86 5.54
CA ASN A 380 0.41 -18.39 5.54
C ASN A 380 1.55 -17.84 6.42
N GLN A 381 2.69 -18.53 6.44
CA GLN A 381 3.87 -18.07 7.16
C GLN A 381 4.79 -17.25 6.26
N SER A 382 5.42 -16.22 6.82
CA SER A 382 6.52 -15.49 6.22
C SER A 382 7.62 -15.26 7.26
N LEU A 383 8.86 -15.54 6.88
CA LEU A 383 10.06 -15.26 7.63
C LEU A 383 10.70 -14.01 7.04
N ARG A 384 10.92 -13.01 7.88
CA ARG A 384 11.76 -11.85 7.58
C ARG A 384 13.17 -12.15 8.08
N TYR A 385 14.17 -11.88 7.26
CA TYR A 385 15.56 -11.80 7.69
C TYR A 385 16.09 -10.42 7.33
N ASP A 386 16.96 -9.89 8.19
CA ASP A 386 17.57 -8.59 7.98
C ASP A 386 19.05 -8.62 8.34
N PHE A 387 19.83 -7.89 7.55
CA PHE A 387 21.24 -7.62 7.79
C PHE A 387 21.43 -6.11 7.71
N GLN A 388 21.98 -5.52 8.76
CA GLN A 388 22.09 -4.07 8.91
C GLN A 388 23.49 -3.73 9.39
N VAL A 389 24.09 -2.69 8.81
CA VAL A 389 25.40 -2.18 9.18
C VAL A 389 25.28 -0.69 9.42
N LEU A 390 25.82 -0.24 10.55
CA LEU A 390 25.98 1.17 10.90
C LEU A 390 27.49 1.45 11.00
N ASN A 391 27.96 2.36 10.15
CA ASN A 391 29.29 2.93 10.23
C ASN A 391 29.16 4.43 10.43
N GLN A 392 30.01 5.02 11.28
CA GLN A 392 30.00 6.45 11.54
C GLN A 392 31.42 6.94 11.85
N SER A 393 31.65 8.24 11.75
CA SER A 393 32.90 8.87 12.21
C SER A 393 33.12 8.60 13.70
N SER A 394 34.39 8.54 14.10
CA SER A 394 34.83 8.33 15.48
C SER A 394 34.71 9.58 16.37
N SER A 395 34.44 10.72 15.76
CA SER A 395 34.37 12.06 16.37
C SER A 395 33.20 12.84 15.79
#